data_AF-A0A527XUB0-F1
#
_entry.id   AF-A0A527XUB0-F1
#
_cell.length_a   1.000
_cell.length_b   1.000
_cell.length_c   1.000
_cell.angle_alpha   90.00
_cell.angle_beta   90.00
_cell.angle_gamma   90.00
#
_symmetry.space_group_name_H-M   'P 1'
#
loop_
_entity.id
_entity.type
_entity.pdbx_description
1 polymer ?
#
loop_
_entity_poly.entity_id
_entity_poly.type
_entity_poly.pdbx_seq_one_letter_code
_entity_poly.pdbx_strand_id
1 'polypeptide(L)'
;MSKNYRILDLLRRGRTPLENHLIDGLVDGRLSRREFVRHGSLLGLSLPLLGRIGMAAGFGAAPSLAHAAGAAGGTIRVGSSVPAAAIDPVTIADA
;
A
#
# COMPACT_ATOMS: atom_id res chain seq x y z
N MET A 1 11.59 -10.05 9.65
CA MET A 1 11.54 -10.72 8.33
C MET A 1 12.95 -10.82 7.79
N SER A 2 13.42 -12.01 7.43
CA SER A 2 14.79 -12.22 6.92
C SER A 2 14.89 -11.72 5.47
N LYS A 3 15.91 -10.92 5.15
CA LYS A 3 16.21 -10.45 3.79
C LYS A 3 17.06 -11.50 3.06
N ASN A 4 16.65 -11.88 1.86
CA ASN A 4 17.35 -12.86 1.04
C ASN A 4 18.36 -12.19 0.09
N TYR A 5 19.53 -11.82 0.62
CA TYR A 5 20.58 -11.13 -0.14
C TYR A 5 21.04 -11.88 -1.39
N ARG A 6 21.15 -13.21 -1.34
CA ARG A 6 21.52 -14.03 -2.51
C ARG A 6 20.56 -13.85 -3.69
N ILE A 7 19.26 -13.73 -3.42
CA ILE A 7 18.25 -13.54 -4.47
C ILE A 7 18.31 -12.09 -4.99
N LEU A 8 18.49 -11.11 -4.10
CA LEU A 8 18.65 -9.72 -4.48
C LEU A 8 19.86 -9.51 -5.39
N ASP A 9 20.99 -10.12 -5.06
CA ASP A 9 22.22 -10.01 -5.86
C ASP A 9 22.07 -10.66 -7.25
N LEU A 10 21.32 -11.76 -7.35
CA LEU A 10 20.99 -12.35 -8.65
C LEU A 10 20.09 -11.42 -9.48
N LEU A 11 19.12 -10.76 -8.85
CA LEU A 11 18.20 -9.85 -9.53
C LEU A 11 18.86 -8.54 -9.97
N ARG A 12 19.94 -8.10 -9.28
CA ARG A 12 20.73 -6.90 -9.60
C ARG A 12 21.66 -7.05 -10.81
N ARG A 13 22.11 -8.27 -11.14
CA ARG A 13 23.16 -8.53 -12.17
C ARG A 13 22.81 -8.12 -13.60
N GLY A 14 21.54 -7.83 -13.90
CA GLY A 14 21.08 -7.44 -15.23
C GLY A 14 20.27 -6.14 -15.25
N ARG A 15 20.53 -5.25 -14.27
CA ARG A 15 19.74 -4.03 -14.05
C ARG A 15 20.54 -2.79 -14.29
N THR A 16 19.84 -1.74 -14.70
CA THR A 16 20.46 -0.42 -14.88
C THR A 16 20.85 0.17 -13.52
N PRO A 17 21.77 1.15 -13.48
CA PRO A 17 22.13 1.83 -12.23
C PRO A 17 20.92 2.43 -11.50
N LEU A 18 19.94 2.94 -12.26
CA LEU A 18 18.71 3.54 -11.71
C LEU A 18 17.80 2.50 -11.04
N GLU A 19 17.64 1.33 -11.68
CA GLU A 19 16.88 0.21 -11.11
C GLU A 19 17.54 -0.34 -9.85
N ASN A 20 18.88 -0.45 -9.83
CA ASN A 20 19.61 -0.89 -8.66
C ASN A 20 19.46 0.09 -7.49
N HIS A 21 19.52 1.39 -7.75
CA HIS A 21 19.28 2.41 -6.71
C HIS A 21 17.87 2.31 -6.10
N LEU A 22 16.88 2.00 -6.93
CA LEU A 22 15.50 1.80 -6.49
C LEU A 22 15.35 0.52 -5.62
N ILE A 23 16.05 -0.56 -5.97
CA ILE A 23 16.13 -1.78 -5.15
C ILE A 23 16.81 -1.48 -3.82
N ASP A 24 17.91 -0.73 -3.82
CA ASP A 24 18.66 -0.38 -2.62
C ASP A 24 17.81 0.49 -1.67
N GLY A 25 17.11 1.49 -2.20
CA GLY A 25 16.20 2.29 -1.39
C GLY A 25 15.04 1.50 -0.77
N LEU A 26 14.57 0.43 -1.43
CA LEU A 26 13.59 -0.50 -0.85
C LEU A 26 14.22 -1.34 0.27
N VAL A 27 15.43 -1.86 0.06
CA VAL A 27 16.16 -2.68 1.03
C VAL A 27 16.55 -1.87 2.26
N ASP A 28 16.93 -0.60 2.08
CA ASP A 28 17.27 0.34 3.15
C ASP A 28 16.04 0.89 3.88
N GLY A 29 14.83 0.68 3.33
CA GLY A 29 13.58 1.18 3.89
C GLY A 29 13.35 2.69 3.68
N ARG A 30 14.14 3.34 2.82
CA ARG A 30 13.96 4.74 2.41
C ARG A 30 12.82 4.90 1.42
N LEU A 31 12.51 3.85 0.67
CA LEU A 31 11.36 3.77 -0.24
C LEU A 31 10.30 2.86 0.34
N SER A 32 9.05 3.34 0.34
CA SER A 32 7.91 2.50 0.68
C SER A 32 7.64 1.47 -0.43
N ARG A 33 7.00 0.34 -0.08
CA ARG A 33 6.57 -0.67 -1.06
C ARG A 33 5.70 -0.06 -2.18
N ARG A 34 4.85 0.91 -1.84
CA ARG A 34 3.99 1.62 -2.80
C ARG A 34 4.82 2.46 -3.78
N GLU A 35 5.80 3.20 -3.27
CA GLU A 35 6.70 3.99 -4.11
C GLU A 35 7.56 3.09 -4.99
N PHE A 36 8.06 1.97 -4.46
CA PHE A 36 8.81 0.99 -5.24
C PHE A 36 8.00 0.46 -6.42
N VAL A 37 6.72 0.10 -6.21
CA VAL A 37 5.84 -0.35 -7.30
C VAL A 37 5.57 0.77 -8.30
N ARG A 38 5.32 2.01 -7.83
CA ARG A 38 5.08 3.15 -8.71
C ARG A 38 6.28 3.47 -9.59
N HIS A 39 7.44 3.69 -8.99
CA HIS A 39 8.66 4.03 -9.71
C HIS A 39 9.17 2.85 -10.54
N GLY A 40 9.06 1.62 -10.04
CA GLY A 40 9.41 0.42 -10.78
C GLY A 40 8.56 0.25 -12.05
N SER A 41 7.25 0.49 -11.96
CA SER A 41 6.37 0.48 -13.13
C SER A 41 6.70 1.59 -14.13
N LEU A 42 7.10 2.78 -13.67
CA LEU A 42 7.55 3.87 -14.54
C LEU A 42 8.85 3.52 -15.29
N LEU A 43 9.74 2.74 -14.66
CA LEU A 43 10.96 2.23 -15.30
C LEU A 43 10.71 1.02 -16.21
N GLY A 44 9.46 0.57 -16.37
CA GLY A 44 9.13 -0.59 -17.19
C GLY A 44 9.40 -1.94 -16.53
N LEU A 45 9.60 -1.98 -15.21
CA LEU A 45 9.74 -3.23 -14.47
C LEU A 45 8.39 -3.95 -14.40
N SER A 46 8.39 -5.24 -14.70
CA SER A 46 7.18 -6.05 -14.65
C SER A 46 6.74 -6.29 -13.20
N LEU A 47 5.43 -6.29 -12.96
CA LEU A 47 4.81 -6.64 -11.67
C LEU A 47 5.36 -7.94 -11.03
N PRO A 48 5.54 -9.06 -11.76
CA PRO A 48 6.11 -10.27 -11.17
C PRO A 48 7.56 -10.07 -10.71
N LEU A 49 8.37 -9.27 -11.41
CA LEU A 49 9.73 -8.96 -10.99
C LEU A 49 9.73 -8.11 -9.72
N LEU A 50 8.90 -7.06 -9.67
CA LEU A 50 8.74 -6.21 -8.50
C LEU A 50 8.25 -7.01 -7.28
N GLY A 51 7.34 -7.96 -7.48
CA GLY A 51 6.88 -8.87 -6.43
C GLY A 51 8.00 -9.75 -5.88
N ARG A 52 8.85 -10.31 -6.75
CA ARG A 52 10.01 -11.12 -6.32
C ARG A 52 11.04 -10.32 -5.54
N ILE A 53 11.34 -9.09 -5.98
CA ILE A 53 12.24 -8.19 -5.25
C ILE A 53 11.64 -7.83 -3.89
N GLY A 54 10.34 -7.49 -3.84
CA GLY A 54 9.63 -7.22 -2.59
C GLY A 54 9.71 -8.38 -1.60
N MET A 55 9.46 -9.61 -2.05
CA MET A 55 9.59 -10.80 -1.19
C MET A 55 11.01 -11.03 -0.71
N ALA A 56 12.02 -10.86 -1.58
CA ALA A 56 13.42 -11.00 -1.21
C ALA A 56 13.89 -9.90 -0.22
N ALA A 57 13.31 -8.69 -0.33
CA ALA A 57 13.53 -7.58 0.59
C ALA A 57 12.76 -7.72 1.93
N GLY A 58 11.99 -8.80 2.11
CA GLY A 58 11.26 -9.07 3.35
C GLY A 58 9.88 -8.44 3.44
N PHE A 59 9.30 -8.02 2.31
CA PHE A 59 7.88 -7.67 2.22
C PHE A 59 7.08 -8.94 1.92
N GLY A 60 6.22 -9.36 2.85
CA GLY A 60 5.39 -10.56 2.68
C GLY A 60 4.50 -10.51 1.43
N ALA A 61 4.11 -11.69 0.95
CA ALA A 61 3.19 -11.85 -0.17
C ALA A 61 1.79 -11.30 0.14
N ALA A 62 1.39 -11.30 1.42
CA ALA A 62 0.10 -10.76 1.84
C ALA A 62 0.07 -9.23 1.71
N PRO A 63 -0.96 -8.64 1.09
CA PRO A 63 -1.22 -7.22 1.29
C PRO A 63 -1.40 -7.00 2.80
N SER A 64 -0.63 -6.08 3.39
CA SER A 64 -1.03 -5.56 4.69
C SER A 64 -2.39 -4.90 4.44
N LEU A 65 -3.45 -5.45 5.02
CA LEU A 65 -4.73 -4.76 5.05
C LEU A 65 -4.44 -3.41 5.71
N ALA A 66 -4.44 -2.35 4.91
CA ALA A 66 -4.30 -0.99 5.38
C ALA A 66 -5.59 -0.66 6.14
N HIS A 67 -5.71 -1.18 7.35
CA HIS A 67 -6.65 -0.66 8.30
C HIS A 67 -6.14 0.74 8.61
N ALA A 68 -6.94 1.75 8.29
CA ALA A 68 -6.80 3.02 8.96
C ALA A 68 -6.80 2.68 10.45
N ALA A 69 -5.66 2.84 11.12
CA ALA A 69 -5.59 2.66 12.56
C ALA A 69 -6.57 3.69 13.13
N GLY A 70 -7.74 3.22 13.58
CA GLY A 70 -8.74 4.10 14.17
C GLY A 70 -8.04 4.86 15.29
N ALA A 71 -7.90 6.17 15.15
CA ALA A 71 -7.35 6.99 16.23
C ALA A 71 -8.35 6.93 17.38
N ALA A 72 -7.94 6.43 18.54
CA ALA A 72 -8.75 6.53 19.75
C ALA A 72 -9.04 8.01 20.01
N GLY A 73 -10.31 8.40 20.01
CA GLY A 73 -10.74 9.81 20.08
C GLY A 73 -10.79 10.56 18.74
N GLY A 74 -10.63 9.87 17.61
CA GLY A 74 -10.78 10.45 16.27
C GLY A 74 -12.23 10.90 16.00
N THR A 75 -12.39 12.02 15.30
CA THR A 75 -13.71 12.55 14.93
C THR A 75 -14.25 11.82 13.70
N ILE A 76 -15.40 11.17 13.84
CA ILE A 76 -16.15 10.61 12.70
C ILE A 76 -17.12 11.69 12.21
N ARG A 77 -16.97 12.11 10.95
CA ARG A 77 -17.94 13.02 10.31
C ARG A 77 -19.01 12.18 9.62
N VAL A 78 -20.23 12.23 10.15
CA VAL A 78 -21.40 11.53 9.59
C VAL A 78 -22.39 12.57 9.11
N GLY A 79 -22.81 12.48 7.84
CA GLY A 79 -23.96 13.21 7.35
C GLY A 79 -25.23 12.45 7.76
N SER A 80 -26.01 13.01 8.68
CA SER A 80 -27.34 12.50 9.02
C SER A 80 -28.36 13.51 8.49
N SER A 81 -29.25 13.07 7.61
CA SER A 81 -30.38 13.88 7.16
C SER A 81 -31.35 14.06 8.32
N VAL A 82 -31.57 15.32 8.73
CA VAL A 82 -32.61 15.65 9.72
C VAL A 82 -33.93 15.86 8.97
N PRO A 83 -35.04 15.25 9.42
CA PRO A 83 -36.34 15.49 8.82
C PRO A 83 -36.73 16.97 8.91
N ALA A 84 -37.23 17.54 7.82
CA ALA A 84 -37.58 18.96 7.74
C ALA A 84 -38.85 19.34 8.53
N ALA A 85 -39.60 18.37 9.05
CA ALA A 85 -40.88 18.55 9.72
C ALA A 85 -40.98 17.73 11.01
N ALA A 86 -42.02 18.00 11.81
CA ALA A 86 -42.31 17.25 13.03
C ALA A 86 -42.47 15.74 12.72
N ILE A 87 -41.81 14.91 13.54
CA ILE A 87 -41.77 13.45 13.37
C ILE A 87 -43.16 12.89 13.63
N ASP A 88 -43.85 12.48 12.57
CA ASP A 88 -45.11 11.76 12.63
C ASP A 88 -44.86 10.28 12.26
N PRO A 89 -45.12 9.33 13.19
CA PRO A 89 -44.82 7.91 12.99
C PRO A 89 -45.65 7.22 11.91
N VAL A 90 -46.69 7.88 11.37
CA VAL A 90 -47.56 7.30 10.32
C VAL A 90 -47.15 7.78 8.92
N THR A 91 -46.57 8.97 8.80
CA THR A 91 -46.24 9.60 7.52
C THR A 91 -44.75 9.55 7.15
N ILE A 92 -43.88 9.12 8.07
CA ILE A 92 -42.47 8.88 7.76
C ILE A 92 -42.34 7.65 6.84
N ALA A 93 -41.99 7.93 5.58
CA ALA A 93 -41.47 6.95 4.64
C ALA A 93 -39.95 7.16 4.54
N ASP A 94 -39.18 6.53 5.43
CA ASP A 94 -37.73 6.32 5.23
C ASP A 94 -37.49 4.81 5.27
N ALA A 95 -36.99 4.28 4.14
CA ALA A 95 -36.43 2.94 4.00
C ALA A 95 -34.90 3.00 4.16
#